data_AF-A0A9Y2JUT6-F1
#
_entry.id   AF-A0A9Y2JUT6-F1
#
_cell.length_a   1.000
_cell.length_b   1.000
_cell.length_c   1.000
_cell.angle_alpha   90.00
_cell.angle_beta   90.00
_cell.angle_gamma   90.00
#
_symmetry.space_group_name_H-M   'P 1'
#
loop_
_entity.id
_entity.type
_entity.pdbx_description
1 polymer ?
#
loop_
_entity_poly.entity_id
_entity_poly.type
_entity_poly.pdbx_seq_one_letter_code
_entity_poly.pdbx_strand_id
1 'polypeptide(L)'
;MRAVVRHFISPDIDLDDFRPEEPADFSFLLQVLVGPSDSEGEESLELIVCTPRALERRVASEGVVFGRPLVIVESPDISRILKAVRGAVERLEAPSWDALCGKLERLGIYEFEDC
;
A
#
# COMPACT_ATOMS: atom_id res chain seq x y z
N MET A 1 -5.15 -3.26 -20.61
CA MET A 1 -4.14 -2.37 -20.02
C MET A 1 -3.58 -2.96 -18.74
N ARG A 2 -2.37 -2.53 -18.36
CA ARG A 2 -1.64 -2.98 -17.16
C ARG A 2 -1.38 -1.79 -16.25
N ALA A 3 -1.43 -2.02 -14.93
CA ALA A 3 -1.04 -1.03 -13.94
C ALA A 3 0.47 -0.85 -13.91
N VAL A 4 0.94 0.39 -13.79
CA VAL A 4 2.36 0.73 -13.59
C VAL A 4 2.47 1.59 -12.35
N VAL A 5 3.34 1.19 -11.42
CA VAL A 5 3.65 2.03 -10.25
C VAL A 5 4.59 3.15 -10.70
N ARG A 6 4.13 4.39 -10.58
CA ARG A 6 4.88 5.60 -10.88
C ARG A 6 5.78 5.95 -9.71
N HIS A 7 5.19 6.14 -8.53
CA HIS A 7 5.89 6.60 -7.34
C HIS A 7 5.38 5.92 -6.06
N PHE A 8 6.22 5.93 -5.04
CA PHE A 8 5.87 5.57 -3.67
C PHE A 8 6.15 6.78 -2.79
N ILE A 9 5.20 7.14 -1.95
CA ILE A 9 5.36 8.20 -0.96
C ILE A 9 4.73 7.75 0.37
N SER A 10 5.15 8.37 1.47
CA SER A 10 4.52 8.18 2.78
C SER A 10 4.44 9.55 3.46
N PRO A 11 3.28 9.91 4.04
CA PRO A 11 3.19 11.12 4.84
C PRO A 11 3.79 10.94 6.25
N ASP A 12 3.95 9.70 6.70
CA ASP A 12 4.39 9.40 8.07
C ASP A 12 5.92 9.31 8.19
N ILE A 13 6.61 8.91 7.10
CA ILE A 13 8.03 8.55 7.13
C ILE A 13 8.76 8.96 5.85
N ASP A 14 10.08 9.14 5.96
CA ASP A 14 10.98 9.18 4.80
C ASP A 14 11.33 7.74 4.38
N LEU A 15 10.90 7.30 3.19
CA LEU A 15 11.12 5.94 2.70
C LEU A 15 12.61 5.61 2.47
N ASP A 16 13.45 6.60 2.19
CA ASP A 16 14.88 6.38 1.91
C ASP A 16 15.68 6.24 3.20
N ASP A 17 15.28 6.92 4.28
CA ASP A 17 15.98 6.94 5.57
C ASP A 17 15.19 6.29 6.74
N PHE A 18 14.12 5.55 6.45
CA PHE A 18 13.28 4.98 7.49
C PHE A 18 14.04 4.00 8.40
N ARG A 19 14.25 4.38 9.66
CA ARG A 19 14.87 3.55 10.70
C ARG A 19 14.04 3.65 11.99
N PRO A 20 13.03 2.79 12.18
CA PRO A 20 12.22 2.83 13.40
C PRO A 20 13.05 2.43 14.62
N GLU A 21 12.77 3.04 15.76
CA GLU A 21 13.43 2.73 17.04
C GLU A 21 13.20 1.27 17.46
N GLU A 22 12.01 0.74 17.19
CA GLU A 22 11.65 -0.67 17.36
C GLU A 22 11.37 -1.32 16.00
N PRO A 23 12.37 -1.97 15.35
CA PRO A 23 12.19 -2.61 14.04
C PRO A 23 11.12 -3.71 13.99
N ALA A 24 10.76 -4.27 15.13
CA ALA A 24 9.72 -5.30 15.25
C ALA A 24 8.34 -4.73 15.60
N ASP A 25 8.22 -3.42 15.83
CA ASP A 25 6.98 -2.74 16.25
C ASP A 25 6.85 -1.36 15.58
N PHE A 26 6.46 -1.37 14.31
CA PHE A 26 6.14 -0.14 13.56
C PHE A 26 4.91 -0.32 12.66
N SER A 27 4.30 0.81 12.32
CA SER A 27 3.24 0.95 11.32
C SER A 27 3.35 2.31 10.63
N PHE A 28 3.07 2.39 9.34
CA PHE A 28 2.98 3.64 8.58
C PHE A 28 2.07 3.51 7.35
N LEU A 29 1.58 4.64 6.87
CA LEU A 29 0.82 4.77 5.63
C LEU A 29 1.75 4.83 4.43
N LEU A 30 1.57 3.92 3.48
CA LEU A 30 2.25 3.89 2.19
C LEU A 30 1.24 4.26 1.10
N GLN A 31 1.53 5.33 0.36
CA GLN A 31 0.76 5.74 -0.80
C GLN A 31 1.51 5.31 -2.07
N VAL A 32 0.78 4.63 -2.96
CA VAL A 32 1.29 4.12 -4.21
C VAL A 32 0.60 4.85 -5.35
N LEU A 33 1.36 5.61 -6.14
CA LEU A 33 0.86 6.33 -7.29
C LEU A 33 0.88 5.37 -8.49
N VAL A 34 -0.30 5.03 -9.01
CA VAL A 34 -0.50 4.02 -10.04
C VAL A 34 -1.15 4.68 -11.26
N GLY A 35 -0.60 4.41 -12.44
CA GLY A 35 -1.18 4.85 -13.71
C GLY A 35 -1.28 3.72 -14.73
N PRO A 36 -2.06 3.90 -15.81
CA PRO A 36 -2.05 2.98 -16.94
C PRO A 36 -0.69 3.05 -17.66
N SER A 37 -0.31 1.93 -18.28
CA SER A 37 0.93 1.83 -19.06
C SER A 37 0.98 2.74 -20.30
N ASP A 38 -0.19 3.12 -20.82
CA ASP A 38 -0.41 3.60 -22.18
C ASP A 38 -1.08 4.98 -22.26
N SER A 39 -1.41 5.62 -21.13
CA SER A 39 -1.96 6.98 -21.11
C SER A 39 -1.50 7.78 -19.90
N GLU A 40 -1.78 9.08 -19.94
CA GLU A 40 -1.69 9.96 -18.78
C GLU A 40 -2.91 9.73 -17.86
N GLY A 41 -2.64 9.56 -16.58
CA GLY A 41 -3.60 9.18 -15.55
C GLY A 41 -2.85 8.62 -14.35
N GLU A 42 -3.14 9.13 -13.17
CA GLU A 42 -2.53 8.68 -11.92
C GLU A 42 -3.61 8.63 -10.84
N GLU A 43 -3.57 7.56 -10.08
CA GLU A 43 -4.45 7.32 -8.95
C GLU A 43 -3.58 6.94 -7.76
N SER A 44 -3.98 7.39 -6.57
CA SER A 44 -3.31 7.02 -5.33
C SER A 44 -3.98 5.77 -4.74
N LEU A 45 -3.14 4.84 -4.29
CA LEU A 45 -3.55 3.66 -3.56
C LEU A 45 -2.94 3.70 -2.17
N GLU A 46 -3.79 3.67 -1.15
CA GLU A 46 -3.35 3.71 0.24
C GLU A 46 -3.24 2.31 0.84
N LEU A 47 -2.08 2.03 1.44
CA LEU A 47 -1.74 0.77 2.10
C LEU A 47 -1.18 1.06 3.49
N ILE A 48 -1.55 0.26 4.49
CA ILE A 48 -0.93 0.36 5.83
C ILE A 48 0.13 -0.72 5.96
N VAL A 49 1.39 -0.32 6.02
CA VAL A 49 2.51 -1.24 6.26
C VAL A 49 2.68 -1.37 7.76
N CYS A 50 2.61 -2.59 8.30
CA CYS A 50 2.78 -2.81 9.73
C CYS A 50 3.48 -4.13 10.05
N THR A 51 4.12 -4.17 11.21
CA THR A 51 4.65 -5.41 11.79
C THR A 51 3.56 -6.24 12.46
N PRO A 52 3.73 -7.57 12.62
CA PRO A 52 2.80 -8.39 13.40
C PRO A 52 2.55 -7.85 14.81
N ARG A 53 3.58 -7.31 15.48
CA ARG A 53 3.47 -6.74 16.83
C ARG A 53 2.66 -5.44 16.83
N ALA A 54 2.88 -4.57 15.85
CA ALA A 54 2.07 -3.36 15.70
C ALA A 54 0.59 -3.70 15.44
N LEU A 55 0.32 -4.72 14.61
CA LEU A 55 -1.03 -5.20 14.36
C LEU A 55 -1.66 -5.81 15.62
N GLU A 56 -0.92 -6.62 16.38
CA GLU A 56 -1.37 -7.17 17.66
C GLU A 56 -1.78 -6.05 18.63
N ARG A 57 -0.94 -5.02 18.78
CA ARG A 57 -1.23 -3.85 19.63
C ARG A 57 -2.48 -3.11 19.16
N ARG A 58 -2.63 -2.93 17.84
CA ARG A 58 -3.79 -2.29 17.23
C ARG A 58 -5.08 -3.07 17.53
N VAL A 59 -5.06 -4.39 17.34
CA VAL A 59 -6.20 -5.26 17.67
C VAL A 59 -6.51 -5.26 19.16
N ALA A 60 -5.49 -5.28 20.03
CA ALA A 60 -5.69 -5.20 21.47
C ALA A 60 -6.35 -3.87 21.91
N SER A 61 -6.06 -2.78 21.20
CA SER A 61 -6.64 -1.45 21.46
C SER A 61 -8.04 -1.25 20.86
N GLU A 62 -8.26 -1.71 19.63
CA GLU A 62 -9.51 -1.47 18.87
C GLU A 62 -10.53 -2.62 19.03
N GLY A 63 -10.09 -3.79 19.49
CA GLY A 63 -10.87 -5.02 19.62
C GLY A 63 -11.12 -5.73 18.28
N VAL A 64 -11.43 -4.99 17.21
CA VAL A 64 -11.68 -5.52 15.87
C VAL A 64 -11.00 -4.62 14.83
N VAL A 65 -10.21 -5.21 13.93
CA VAL A 65 -9.55 -4.50 12.83
C VAL A 65 -9.93 -5.16 11.51
N PHE A 66 -10.43 -4.36 10.56
CA PHE A 66 -10.59 -4.81 9.18
C PHE A 66 -9.22 -4.85 8.50
N GLY A 67 -8.82 -6.02 8.01
CA GLY A 67 -7.47 -6.26 7.50
C GLY A 67 -7.13 -5.63 6.15
N ARG A 68 -8.05 -4.89 5.53
CA ARG A 68 -7.77 -4.11 4.32
C ARG A 68 -7.51 -2.66 4.72
N PRO A 69 -6.43 -2.03 4.25
CA PRO A 69 -5.42 -2.49 3.29
C PRO A 69 -4.05 -2.80 3.95
N LEU A 70 -3.97 -3.86 4.76
CA LEU A 70 -2.75 -4.16 5.53
C LEU A 70 -1.68 -4.89 4.70
N VAL A 71 -0.44 -4.40 4.79
CA VAL A 71 0.78 -5.06 4.33
C VAL A 71 1.61 -5.44 5.55
N ILE A 72 1.59 -6.73 5.90
CA ILE A 72 2.25 -7.23 7.12
C ILE A 72 3.69 -7.63 6.80
N VAL A 73 4.65 -7.05 7.53
CA VAL A 73 6.09 -7.19 7.27
C VAL A 73 6.85 -7.60 8.52
N GLU A 74 7.90 -8.41 8.37
CA GLU A 74 8.72 -8.87 9.50
C GLU A 74 9.78 -7.83 9.93
N SER A 75 10.22 -6.98 9.00
CA SER A 75 11.33 -6.05 9.21
C SER A 75 11.14 -4.75 8.40
N PRO A 76 11.82 -3.65 8.75
CA PRO A 76 11.72 -2.36 8.06
C PRO A 76 12.53 -2.30 6.75
N ASP A 77 12.67 -3.43 6.04
CA ASP A 77 13.34 -3.46 4.74
C ASP A 77 12.45 -2.81 3.66
N ILE A 78 12.52 -1.48 3.57
CA ILE A 78 11.72 -0.69 2.63
C ILE A 78 11.90 -1.18 1.20
N SER A 79 13.12 -1.50 0.78
CA SER A 79 13.39 -2.00 -0.58
C SER A 79 12.60 -3.28 -0.88
N ARG A 80 12.56 -4.23 0.06
CA ARG A 80 11.78 -5.46 -0.08
C ARG A 80 10.27 -5.18 -0.08
N ILE A 81 9.81 -4.27 0.76
CA ILE A 81 8.39 -3.88 0.86
C ILE A 81 7.91 -3.28 -0.46
N LEU A 82 8.61 -2.24 -0.94
CA LEU A 82 8.25 -1.56 -2.19
C LEU A 82 8.31 -2.51 -3.39
N LYS A 83 9.28 -3.43 -3.45
CA LYS A 83 9.36 -4.46 -4.50
C LYS A 83 8.17 -5.41 -4.48
N ALA A 84 7.74 -5.86 -3.29
CA ALA A 84 6.60 -6.73 -3.15
C ALA A 84 5.29 -6.04 -3.55
N VAL A 85 5.08 -4.80 -3.09
CA VAL A 85 3.92 -3.97 -3.42
C VAL A 85 3.88 -3.68 -4.93
N ARG A 86 4.99 -3.22 -5.51
CA ARG A 86 5.12 -3.01 -6.96
C ARG A 86 4.73 -4.23 -7.76
N GLY A 87 5.27 -5.39 -7.38
CA GLY A 87 4.96 -6.65 -8.05
C GLY A 87 3.48 -7.02 -7.93
N ALA A 88 2.82 -6.73 -6.80
CA ALA A 88 1.39 -6.97 -6.63
C ALA A 88 0.54 -6.09 -7.55
N VAL A 89 0.87 -4.79 -7.64
CA VAL A 89 0.17 -3.82 -8.49
C VAL A 89 0.39 -4.13 -9.97
N GLU A 90 1.65 -4.30 -10.41
CA GLU A 90 1.98 -4.47 -11.84
C GLU A 90 1.52 -5.80 -12.44
N ARG A 91 1.12 -6.77 -11.60
CA ARG A 91 0.46 -8.02 -12.06
C ARG A 91 -1.01 -7.82 -12.44
N LEU A 92 -1.60 -6.68 -12.10
CA LEU A 92 -2.99 -6.40 -12.43
C LEU A 92 -3.13 -5.98 -13.88
N GLU A 93 -4.04 -6.67 -14.57
CA GLU A 93 -4.44 -6.37 -15.94
C GLU A 93 -5.95 -6.29 -16.03
N ALA A 94 -6.47 -5.33 -16.79
CA ALA A 94 -7.90 -5.14 -16.99
C ALA A 94 -8.20 -4.60 -18.40
N PRO A 95 -9.41 -4.79 -18.92
CA PRO A 95 -9.80 -4.28 -20.24
C PRO A 95 -9.95 -2.76 -20.30
N SER A 96 -10.19 -2.08 -19.17
CA SER A 96 -10.33 -0.62 -19.06
C SER A 96 -9.69 -0.10 -17.77
N TRP A 97 -9.55 1.23 -17.66
CA TRP A 97 -9.01 1.88 -16.46
C TRP A 97 -9.93 1.69 -15.27
N ASP A 98 -11.23 1.92 -15.44
CA ASP A 98 -12.23 1.70 -14.39
C ASP A 98 -12.20 0.26 -13.85
N ALA A 99 -12.04 -0.74 -14.74
CA ALA A 99 -11.93 -2.14 -14.34
C ALA A 99 -10.59 -2.46 -13.65
N LEU A 100 -9.57 -1.64 -13.86
CA LEU A 100 -8.28 -1.73 -13.17
C LEU A 100 -8.35 -1.06 -11.79
N CYS A 101 -8.99 0.11 -11.68
CA CYS A 101 -9.28 0.78 -10.41
C CYS A 101 -10.04 -0.15 -9.45
N GLY A 102 -11.11 -0.80 -9.91
CA GLY A 102 -11.83 -1.79 -9.10
C GLY A 102 -11.00 -3.02 -8.69
N LYS A 103 -9.87 -3.31 -9.37
CA LYS A 103 -8.91 -4.32 -8.91
C LYS A 103 -7.89 -3.76 -7.92
N LEU A 104 -7.48 -2.51 -8.09
CA LEU A 104 -6.61 -1.79 -7.16
C LEU A 104 -7.28 -1.59 -5.80
N GLU A 105 -8.57 -1.24 -5.78
CA GLU A 105 -9.42 -1.17 -4.57
C GLU A 105 -9.46 -2.48 -3.76
N ARG A 106 -9.18 -3.62 -4.39
CA ARG A 106 -9.09 -4.90 -3.67
C ARG A 106 -7.77 -5.07 -2.92
N LEU A 107 -6.76 -4.28 -3.26
CA LEU A 107 -5.43 -4.26 -2.65
C LEU A 107 -5.27 -3.12 -1.64
N GLY A 108 -5.92 -1.97 -1.87
CA GLY A 108 -5.79 -0.75 -1.07
C GLY A 108 -7.09 0.04 -0.92
N ILE A 109 -7.10 1.06 -0.06
CA ILE A 109 -8.20 2.04 -0.03
C ILE A 109 -7.94 3.05 -1.16
N TYR A 110 -8.99 3.38 -1.92
CA TYR A 110 -8.95 4.28 -3.07
C TYR A 110 -9.48 5.67 -2.65
N GLU A 111 -8.84 6.76 -3.09
CA GLU A 111 -9.19 8.14 -2.71
C GLU A 111 -10.60 8.60 -3.10
N PHE A 112 -11.36 7.83 -3.89
CA PHE A 112 -12.76 8.13 -4.27
C PHE A 112 -13.78 7.12 -3.73
N GLU A 113 -13.49 6.46 -2.61
CA GLU A 113 -14.53 5.75 -1.84
C GLU A 113 -15.42 6.77 -1.13
N ASP A 114 -16.30 7.46 -1.87
CA ASP A 114 -17.58 8.02 -1.39
C ASP A 114 -18.35 8.72 -2.53
N CYS A 115 -19.31 7.99 -3.12
CA CYS A 115 -20.58 8.52 -3.64
C CYS A 115 -21.64 7.40 -3.62
#